data_AF-A0A6P1MAU1-F1
#
_entry.id   AF-A0A6P1MAU1-F1
#
_cell.length_a   1.000
_cell.length_b   1.000
_cell.length_c   1.000
_cell.angle_alpha   90.00
_cell.angle_beta   90.00
_cell.angle_gamma   90.00
#
_symmetry.space_group_name_H-M   'P 1'
#
loop_
_entity.id
_entity.type
_entity.pdbx_description
1 polymer ?
#
loop_
_entity_poly.entity_id
_entity_poly.type
_entity_poly.pdbx_seq_one_letter_code
_entity_poly.pdbx_strand_id
1 'polypeptide(L)'
;MVRESIKRILGLFLSCVLICGSIDFAFAGDKVETEESQQIKSIVTNLLENIYSERDMYGLEDISFDNLYLGEKISAYQEQNNELKEISVAYYPILENDKVVAIASVIYDEAGTPMVQIGRRFASELQAFTEKRADSNLVALVFDETGQVLYASDIEKNYDCIDTFIKDTGDDITTYTNELQAEPVSLFESINSKDIEFTQIKSEIKLDLKQKEECQDIYNYNSDSNNTLLSRANKDSKYLNVPIVLQGDYFLCWAASAASVGNYMTGKSYTAKNIAKKMDIGYNDGGGIKDAKRALKNVYSITTNRASSAPAFTTTIMNQIQSGNPIWAGFGANDGSLGHAVVLRGYSSSSQGAALSYMDPNESNYQVMSVRKDGIYQFAYGPITYTCECYLEISDF
;
A
#
# COMPACT_ATOMS: atom_id res chain seq x y z
N MET A 1 70.74 -3.15 31.93
CA MET A 1 70.23 -2.13 30.99
C MET A 1 69.36 -2.72 29.89
N VAL A 2 69.84 -3.65 29.06
CA VAL A 2 69.10 -4.17 27.88
C VAL A 2 67.71 -4.75 28.21
N ARG A 3 67.56 -5.45 29.34
CA ARG A 3 66.29 -6.09 29.75
C ARG A 3 65.21 -5.10 30.22
N GLU A 4 65.61 -3.92 30.70
CA GLU A 4 64.70 -2.82 31.07
C GLU A 4 64.16 -2.12 29.82
N SER A 5 65.05 -1.89 28.83
CA SER A 5 64.70 -1.23 27.57
C SER A 5 63.72 -2.07 26.73
N ILE A 6 63.86 -3.40 26.71
CA ILE A 6 62.96 -4.29 25.97
C ILE A 6 61.55 -4.31 26.58
N LYS A 7 61.41 -4.24 27.91
CA LYS A 7 60.09 -4.19 28.56
C LYS A 7 59.35 -2.88 28.26
N ARG A 8 60.07 -1.76 28.18
CA ARG A 8 59.49 -0.45 27.83
C ARG A 8 59.04 -0.40 26.37
N ILE A 9 59.79 -1.01 25.47
CA ILE A 9 59.43 -1.11 24.04
C ILE A 9 58.23 -2.04 23.84
N LEU A 10 58.17 -3.20 24.52
CA LEU A 10 57.00 -4.09 24.44
C LEU A 10 55.73 -3.44 25.02
N GLY A 11 55.85 -2.68 26.11
CA GLY A 11 54.73 -1.94 26.69
C GLY A 11 54.20 -0.84 25.77
N LEU A 12 55.09 -0.16 25.04
CA LEU A 12 54.69 0.85 24.04
C LEU A 12 53.98 0.21 22.83
N PHE A 13 54.46 -0.97 22.38
CA PHE A 13 53.82 -1.70 21.29
C PHE A 13 52.43 -2.24 21.69
N LEU A 14 52.29 -2.75 22.91
CA LEU A 14 51.00 -3.28 23.40
C LEU A 14 49.96 -2.17 23.60
N SER A 15 50.39 -0.97 24.03
CA SER A 15 49.49 0.19 24.14
C SER A 15 49.09 0.76 22.78
N CYS A 16 49.96 0.77 21.78
CA CYS A 16 49.59 1.16 20.42
C CYS A 16 48.61 0.18 19.77
N VAL A 17 48.74 -1.13 20.03
CA VAL A 17 47.80 -2.14 19.52
C VAL A 17 46.42 -2.02 20.17
N LEU A 18 46.34 -1.64 21.45
CA LEU A 18 45.06 -1.41 22.15
C LEU A 18 44.37 -0.11 21.69
N ILE A 19 45.14 0.94 21.35
CA ILE A 19 44.60 2.20 20.82
C ILE A 19 44.13 2.04 19.36
N CYS A 20 44.79 1.20 18.56
CA CYS A 20 44.34 0.91 17.19
C CYS A 20 43.15 -0.07 17.12
N GLY A 21 42.87 -0.82 18.21
CA GLY A 21 41.77 -1.79 18.28
C GLY A 21 40.44 -1.23 18.81
N SER A 22 40.38 0.07 19.13
CA SER A 22 39.18 0.72 19.71
C SER A 22 38.75 2.00 18.98
N ILE A 23 39.27 2.20 17.76
CA ILE A 23 38.64 3.10 16.80
C ILE A 23 37.65 2.28 15.99
N ASP A 24 36.42 2.21 16.49
CA ASP A 24 35.27 2.01 15.60
C ASP A 24 35.31 3.15 14.60
N PHE A 25 35.73 2.86 13.37
CA PHE A 25 35.45 3.75 12.27
C PHE A 25 33.93 3.75 12.10
N ALA A 26 33.26 4.68 12.77
CA ALA A 26 31.94 5.14 12.39
C ALA A 26 32.07 5.84 11.03
N PHE A 27 32.18 5.04 9.97
CA PHE A 27 31.76 5.51 8.67
C PHE A 27 30.26 5.75 8.79
N ALA A 28 29.85 7.01 8.82
CA ALA A 28 28.59 7.42 8.21
C ALA A 28 28.73 7.16 6.70
N GLY A 29 28.77 5.88 6.33
CA GLY A 29 28.71 5.44 4.96
C GLY A 29 27.24 5.50 4.60
N ASP A 30 26.89 6.36 3.65
CA ASP A 30 25.64 6.22 2.92
C ASP A 30 25.45 4.73 2.61
N LYS A 31 24.36 4.15 3.13
CA LYS A 31 24.05 2.75 2.85
C LYS A 31 23.99 2.62 1.34
N VAL A 32 24.85 1.79 0.76
CA VAL A 32 24.87 1.60 -0.70
C VAL A 32 23.51 1.07 -1.09
N GLU A 33 22.72 1.87 -1.82
CA GLU A 33 21.42 1.48 -2.33
C GLU A 33 21.58 0.15 -3.09
N THR A 34 20.83 -0.87 -2.68
CA THR A 34 20.78 -2.14 -3.41
C THR A 34 20.03 -1.94 -4.73
N GLU A 35 20.31 -2.77 -5.74
CA GLU A 35 19.58 -2.74 -7.02
C GLU A 35 18.06 -2.81 -6.80
N GLU A 36 17.62 -3.64 -5.85
CA GLU A 36 16.23 -3.76 -5.42
C GLU A 36 15.67 -2.43 -4.87
N SER A 37 16.38 -1.80 -3.92
CA SER A 37 15.94 -0.52 -3.35
C SER A 37 15.84 0.59 -4.40
N GLN A 38 16.70 0.58 -5.42
CA GLN A 38 16.64 1.50 -6.55
C GLN A 38 15.43 1.26 -7.44
N GLN A 39 15.08 0.00 -7.70
CA GLN A 39 13.88 -0.35 -8.45
C GLN A 39 12.62 0.09 -7.71
N ILE A 40 12.52 -0.18 -6.41
CA ILE A 40 11.38 0.22 -5.58
C ILE A 40 11.28 1.74 -5.52
N LYS A 41 12.39 2.45 -5.24
CA LYS A 41 12.48 3.92 -5.27
C LYS A 41 11.93 4.50 -6.57
N SER A 42 12.34 3.95 -7.72
CA SER A 42 11.91 4.42 -9.04
C SER A 42 10.40 4.27 -9.24
N ILE A 43 9.83 3.11 -8.85
CA ILE A 43 8.39 2.87 -8.96
C ILE A 43 7.62 3.80 -8.03
N VAL A 44 8.04 3.91 -6.76
CA VAL A 44 7.39 4.78 -5.77
C VAL A 44 7.40 6.22 -6.24
N THR A 45 8.54 6.72 -6.71
CA THR A 45 8.68 8.07 -7.27
C THR A 45 7.71 8.27 -8.44
N ASN A 46 7.63 7.32 -9.37
CA ASN A 46 6.71 7.40 -10.50
C ASN A 46 5.24 7.42 -10.08
N LEU A 47 4.85 6.57 -9.11
CA LEU A 47 3.49 6.54 -8.59
C LEU A 47 3.10 7.87 -7.93
N LEU A 48 3.99 8.44 -7.11
CA LEU A 48 3.77 9.74 -6.48
C LEU A 48 3.70 10.88 -7.51
N GLU A 49 4.57 10.88 -8.54
CA GLU A 49 4.49 11.83 -9.66
C GLU A 49 3.16 11.74 -10.42
N ASN A 50 2.58 10.55 -10.51
CA ASN A 50 1.32 10.34 -11.22
C ASN A 50 0.13 10.88 -10.43
N ILE A 51 0.14 10.74 -9.09
CA ILE A 51 -0.96 11.20 -8.24
C ILE A 51 -0.79 12.64 -7.75
N TYR A 52 0.34 13.31 -8.03
CA TYR A 52 0.67 14.65 -7.51
C TYR A 52 -0.47 15.68 -7.66
N SER A 53 -1.14 15.69 -8.81
CA SER A 53 -2.24 16.62 -9.12
C SER A 53 -3.55 16.33 -8.38
N GLU A 54 -3.69 15.13 -7.80
CA GLU A 54 -4.86 14.70 -7.02
C GLU A 54 -4.45 14.25 -5.61
N ARG A 55 -3.29 14.67 -5.09
CA ARG A 55 -2.71 14.16 -3.83
C ARG A 55 -3.67 14.27 -2.63
N ASP A 56 -4.54 15.26 -2.64
CA ASP A 56 -5.63 15.46 -1.66
C ASP A 56 -6.61 14.27 -1.64
N MET A 57 -6.92 13.70 -2.80
CA MET A 57 -7.79 12.52 -2.91
C MET A 57 -7.14 11.23 -2.38
N TYR A 58 -5.83 11.27 -2.10
CA TYR A 58 -5.06 10.19 -1.50
C TYR A 58 -4.74 10.48 -0.01
N GLY A 59 -5.31 11.55 0.56
CA GLY A 59 -5.04 11.98 1.92
C GLY A 59 -3.66 12.59 2.12
N LEU A 60 -3.05 13.16 1.07
CA LEU A 60 -1.72 13.76 1.11
C LEU A 60 -1.78 15.28 0.85
N GLU A 61 -2.88 15.92 1.23
CA GLU A 61 -3.16 17.34 1.00
C GLU A 61 -2.10 18.27 1.61
N ASP A 62 -1.69 17.98 2.85
CA ASP A 62 -0.78 18.79 3.65
C ASP A 62 0.69 18.35 3.55
N ILE A 63 0.97 17.37 2.70
CA ILE A 63 2.30 16.76 2.57
C ILE A 63 3.07 17.43 1.42
N SER A 64 4.30 17.87 1.71
CA SER A 64 5.23 18.38 0.71
C SER A 64 5.94 17.25 -0.02
N PHE A 65 5.69 17.17 -1.32
CA PHE A 65 6.28 16.18 -2.20
C PHE A 65 7.76 16.47 -2.53
N ASP A 66 8.31 17.61 -2.09
CA ASP A 66 9.71 18.00 -2.31
C ASP A 66 10.69 17.35 -1.32
N ASN A 67 10.16 16.90 -0.18
CA ASN A 67 10.94 16.37 0.94
C ASN A 67 10.44 14.99 1.37
N LEU A 68 10.11 14.16 0.38
CA LEU A 68 9.72 12.77 0.63
C LEU A 68 10.93 11.84 0.61
N TYR A 69 10.89 10.85 1.48
CA TYR A 69 11.91 9.82 1.62
C TYR A 69 11.24 8.45 1.67
N LEU A 70 11.90 7.45 1.10
CA LEU A 70 11.56 6.04 1.30
C LEU A 70 12.41 5.54 2.47
N GLY A 71 11.76 4.96 3.49
CA GLY A 71 12.45 4.32 4.61
C GLY A 71 12.88 2.90 4.30
N GLU A 72 13.42 2.20 5.30
CA GLU A 72 13.80 0.80 5.18
C GLU A 72 12.58 -0.14 5.15
N LYS A 73 12.77 -1.36 4.59
CA LYS A 73 11.79 -2.45 4.68
C LYS A 73 11.50 -2.73 6.16
N ILE A 74 10.25 -2.63 6.56
CA ILE A 74 9.80 -3.03 7.90
C ILE A 74 9.66 -4.54 7.91
N SER A 75 10.28 -5.19 8.90
CA SER A 75 10.08 -6.62 9.16
C SER A 75 8.62 -6.90 9.48
N ALA A 76 8.05 -7.90 8.82
CA ALA A 76 6.62 -8.17 8.89
C ALA A 76 6.34 -9.68 8.98
N TYR A 77 5.47 -10.06 9.90
CA TYR A 77 5.17 -11.44 10.24
C TYR A 77 3.67 -11.68 10.32
N GLN A 78 3.21 -12.90 10.07
CA GLN A 78 1.86 -13.34 10.36
C GLN A 78 1.90 -14.46 11.40
N GLU A 79 1.00 -14.41 12.37
CA GLU A 79 0.75 -15.52 13.27
C GLU A 79 0.07 -16.67 12.51
N GLN A 80 0.66 -17.85 12.59
CA GLN A 80 0.08 -19.07 12.06
C GLN A 80 0.40 -20.24 12.99
N ASN A 81 -0.63 -20.85 13.57
CA ASN A 81 -0.48 -21.98 14.50
C ASN A 81 0.45 -21.68 15.71
N ASN A 82 0.31 -20.49 16.30
CA ASN A 82 1.16 -19.98 17.39
C ASN A 82 2.65 -19.78 17.01
N GLU A 83 2.99 -19.72 15.72
CA GLU A 83 4.31 -19.36 15.23
C GLU A 83 4.23 -18.07 14.41
N LEU A 84 5.28 -17.25 14.47
CA LEU A 84 5.44 -16.09 13.58
C LEU A 84 6.14 -16.52 12.30
N LYS A 85 5.52 -16.23 11.16
CA LYS A 85 6.13 -16.45 9.85
C LYS A 85 6.28 -15.15 9.10
N GLU A 86 7.45 -14.91 8.52
CA GLU A 86 7.66 -13.75 7.65
C GLU A 86 6.67 -13.81 6.48
N ILE A 87 6.07 -12.67 6.17
CA ILE A 87 5.11 -12.55 5.08
C ILE A 87 5.82 -12.19 3.77
N SER A 88 5.18 -12.50 2.64
CA SER A 88 5.73 -12.20 1.31
C SER A 88 5.59 -10.75 0.87
N VAL A 89 4.69 -9.98 1.50
CA VAL A 89 4.49 -8.56 1.21
C VAL A 89 5.52 -7.73 1.98
N ALA A 90 6.31 -6.93 1.27
CA ALA A 90 7.25 -6.02 1.90
C ALA A 90 6.63 -4.62 2.09
N TYR A 91 6.85 -4.03 3.26
CA TYR A 91 6.31 -2.71 3.62
C TYR A 91 7.43 -1.70 3.77
N TYR A 92 7.35 -0.60 3.03
CA TYR A 92 8.29 0.52 3.11
C TYR A 92 7.52 1.80 3.49
N PRO A 93 7.88 2.47 4.60
CA PRO A 93 7.27 3.73 4.95
C PRO A 93 7.74 4.81 3.98
N ILE A 94 6.82 5.68 3.59
CA ILE A 94 7.11 6.95 2.91
C ILE A 94 7.07 8.03 3.98
N LEU A 95 8.16 8.79 4.08
CA LEU A 95 8.36 9.76 5.15
C LEU A 95 8.44 11.20 4.62
N GLU A 96 7.90 12.12 5.40
CA GLU A 96 8.16 13.55 5.30
C GLU A 96 8.75 14.02 6.65
N ASN A 97 9.98 14.53 6.65
CA ASN A 97 10.68 14.97 7.88
C ASN A 97 10.68 13.89 8.99
N ASP A 98 11.03 12.65 8.65
CA ASP A 98 11.00 11.46 9.53
C ASP A 98 9.61 11.05 10.06
N LYS A 99 8.53 11.66 9.56
CA LYS A 99 7.16 11.25 9.86
C LYS A 99 6.61 10.35 8.78
N VAL A 100 6.04 9.21 9.16
CA VAL A 100 5.33 8.31 8.25
C VAL A 100 4.07 8.99 7.73
N VAL A 101 3.98 9.20 6.41
CA VAL A 101 2.85 9.85 5.74
C VAL A 101 2.04 8.90 4.87
N ALA A 102 2.70 7.87 4.35
CA ALA A 102 2.10 6.82 3.52
C ALA A 102 2.92 5.53 3.62
N ILE A 103 2.38 4.44 3.09
CA ILE A 103 3.04 3.13 3.00
C ILE A 103 3.11 2.71 1.53
N ALA A 104 4.31 2.26 1.12
CA ALA A 104 4.49 1.49 -0.10
C ALA A 104 4.47 0.00 0.23
N SER A 105 3.44 -0.70 -0.24
CA SER A 105 3.31 -2.17 -0.16
C SER A 105 3.87 -2.77 -1.45
N VAL A 106 4.83 -3.69 -1.32
CA VAL A 106 5.56 -4.28 -2.44
C VAL A 106 5.27 -5.77 -2.52
N ILE A 107 4.79 -6.19 -3.69
CA ILE A 107 4.54 -7.58 -4.07
C ILE A 107 5.54 -7.94 -5.15
N TYR A 108 6.13 -9.13 -5.08
CA TYR A 108 7.09 -9.61 -6.06
C TYR A 108 6.44 -10.66 -6.97
N ASP A 109 6.69 -10.56 -8.27
CA ASP A 109 6.34 -11.62 -9.20
C ASP A 109 7.32 -12.81 -9.10
N GLU A 110 7.06 -13.89 -9.84
CA GLU A 110 7.91 -15.10 -9.84
C GLU A 110 9.36 -14.83 -10.27
N ALA A 111 9.62 -13.74 -10.99
CA ALA A 111 10.95 -13.31 -11.41
C ALA A 111 11.64 -12.39 -10.39
N GLY A 112 10.98 -12.07 -9.27
CA GLY A 112 11.47 -11.14 -8.26
C GLY A 112 11.29 -9.67 -8.64
N THR A 113 10.44 -9.35 -9.62
CA THR A 113 10.18 -7.97 -10.03
C THR A 113 9.14 -7.32 -9.12
N PRO A 114 9.41 -6.13 -8.55
CA PRO A 114 8.46 -5.48 -7.65
C PRO A 114 7.28 -4.83 -8.40
N MET A 115 6.09 -5.08 -7.86
CA MET A 115 4.83 -4.36 -8.07
C MET A 115 4.51 -3.59 -6.79
N VAL A 116 4.09 -2.33 -6.90
CA VAL A 116 3.98 -1.44 -5.75
C VAL A 116 2.58 -0.85 -5.69
N GLN A 117 2.00 -0.87 -4.50
CA GLN A 117 0.85 -0.07 -4.12
C GLN A 117 1.29 1.03 -3.16
N ILE A 118 0.73 2.24 -3.30
CA ILE A 118 0.85 3.31 -2.31
C ILE A 118 -0.53 3.64 -1.74
N GLY A 119 -0.56 3.76 -0.40
CA GLY A 119 -1.75 4.05 0.37
C GLY A 119 -1.44 4.68 1.72
N ARG A 120 -2.48 5.12 2.43
CA ARG A 120 -2.37 5.60 3.82
C ARG A 120 -2.73 4.56 4.87
N ARG A 121 -3.02 3.33 4.45
CA ARG A 121 -3.38 2.25 5.35
C ARG A 121 -2.34 2.13 6.44
N PHE A 122 -2.80 2.22 7.69
CA PHE A 122 -2.01 2.05 8.90
C PHE A 122 -0.84 3.07 9.07
N ALA A 123 -0.69 4.06 8.17
CA ALA A 123 0.41 5.01 8.16
C ALA A 123 0.35 5.95 9.38
N SER A 124 -0.85 6.41 9.72
CA SER A 124 -1.08 7.33 10.86
C SER A 124 -0.87 6.59 12.18
N GLU A 125 -1.29 5.34 12.24
CA GLU A 125 -1.15 4.42 13.37
C GLU A 125 0.33 4.08 13.60
N LEU A 126 1.07 3.77 12.53
CA LEU A 126 2.53 3.58 12.59
C LEU A 126 3.24 4.86 13.05
N GLN A 127 2.85 6.03 12.53
CA GLN A 127 3.41 7.30 12.98
C GLN A 127 3.17 7.52 14.48
N ALA A 128 1.93 7.36 14.94
CA ALA A 128 1.58 7.51 16.35
C ALA A 128 2.34 6.51 17.25
N PHE A 129 2.58 5.29 16.76
CA PHE A 129 3.39 4.29 17.44
C PHE A 129 4.85 4.75 17.60
N THR A 130 5.48 5.21 16.51
CA THR A 130 6.87 5.68 16.55
C THR A 130 7.05 6.90 17.46
N GLU A 131 6.10 7.84 17.48
CA GLU A 131 6.16 9.02 18.37
C GLU A 131 6.11 8.64 19.86
N LYS A 132 5.28 7.65 20.22
CA LYS A 132 5.21 7.13 21.61
C LYS A 132 6.49 6.40 22.02
N ARG A 133 7.22 5.85 21.06
CA ARG A 133 8.45 5.04 21.24
C ARG A 133 9.69 5.74 20.68
N ALA A 134 9.74 7.07 20.80
CA ALA A 134 10.83 7.90 20.30
C ALA A 134 12.23 7.48 20.83
N ASP A 135 12.26 6.74 21.94
CA ASP A 135 13.45 6.16 22.56
C ASP A 135 13.99 4.91 21.85
N SER A 136 13.21 4.26 20.98
CA SER A 136 13.66 3.11 20.18
C SER A 136 13.46 3.26 18.69
N ASN A 137 12.38 3.88 18.19
CA ASN A 137 12.04 3.94 16.75
C ASN A 137 12.17 2.59 15.99
N LEU A 138 12.35 1.46 16.68
CA LEU A 138 12.47 0.12 16.14
C LEU A 138 11.08 -0.49 16.10
N VAL A 139 10.68 -0.94 14.93
CA VAL A 139 9.33 -1.44 14.66
C VAL A 139 9.38 -2.75 13.88
N ALA A 140 8.50 -3.67 14.24
CA ALA A 140 8.10 -4.79 13.39
C ALA A 140 6.56 -4.82 13.28
N LEU A 141 6.06 -5.34 12.16
CA LEU A 141 4.63 -5.57 11.94
C LEU A 141 4.30 -7.03 12.23
N VAL A 142 3.25 -7.29 12.99
CA VAL A 142 2.73 -8.63 13.26
C VAL A 142 1.26 -8.66 12.90
N PHE A 143 0.88 -9.51 11.96
CA PHE A 143 -0.50 -9.68 11.54
C PHE A 143 -1.12 -10.88 12.25
N ASP A 144 -2.32 -10.70 12.79
CA ASP A 144 -3.08 -11.82 13.37
C ASP A 144 -3.66 -12.74 12.27
N GLU A 145 -4.33 -13.82 12.68
CA GLU A 145 -5.00 -14.75 11.75
C GLU A 145 -6.12 -14.08 10.93
N THR A 146 -6.61 -12.90 11.35
CA THR A 146 -7.62 -12.11 10.64
C THR A 146 -7.03 -11.06 9.69
N GLY A 147 -5.70 -10.92 9.67
CA GLY A 147 -4.98 -9.95 8.85
C GLY A 147 -4.93 -8.53 9.45
N GLN A 148 -5.34 -8.35 10.70
CA GLN A 148 -5.19 -7.07 11.40
C GLN A 148 -3.74 -6.87 11.81
N VAL A 149 -3.25 -5.63 11.68
CA VAL A 149 -1.86 -5.28 11.98
C VAL A 149 -1.68 -4.92 13.45
N LEU A 150 -0.64 -5.48 14.04
CA LEU A 150 -0.13 -5.20 15.38
C LEU A 150 1.29 -4.69 15.25
N TYR A 151 1.68 -3.75 16.12
CA TYR A 151 3.01 -3.13 16.08
C TYR A 151 3.84 -3.60 17.26
N ALA A 152 5.05 -4.06 16.99
CA ALA A 152 6.01 -4.50 18.01
C ALA A 152 7.20 -3.53 18.09
N SER A 153 7.66 -3.21 19.31
CA SER A 153 8.88 -2.43 19.60
C SER A 153 9.85 -3.19 20.51
N ASP A 154 11.15 -2.85 20.45
CA ASP A 154 12.27 -3.62 21.05
C ASP A 154 12.68 -3.21 22.49
N ILE A 155 11.98 -2.31 23.19
CA ILE A 155 12.52 -1.81 24.48
C ILE A 155 12.31 -2.81 25.64
N GLU A 156 13.46 -3.31 26.14
CA GLU A 156 13.71 -3.98 27.43
C GLU A 156 13.14 -5.39 27.67
N LYS A 157 13.34 -6.35 26.75
CA LYS A 157 13.14 -7.81 27.01
C LYS A 157 11.81 -8.19 27.70
N ASN A 158 10.82 -7.33 27.53
CA ASN A 158 9.41 -7.49 27.84
C ASN A 158 8.71 -6.97 26.59
N TYR A 159 7.94 -7.84 25.97
CA TYR A 159 7.08 -7.50 24.86
C TYR A 159 6.07 -6.49 25.35
N ASP A 160 6.28 -5.22 25.04
CA ASP A 160 5.20 -4.27 25.16
C ASP A 160 4.42 -4.29 23.85
N CYS A 161 3.31 -5.02 23.86
CA CYS A 161 2.19 -4.72 23.00
C CYS A 161 1.73 -3.30 23.31
N ILE A 162 1.98 -2.36 22.42
CA ILE A 162 1.25 -1.09 22.43
C ILE A 162 0.26 -1.12 21.27
N ASP A 163 -1.01 -1.03 21.66
CA ASP A 163 -2.21 -0.92 20.82
C ASP A 163 -2.49 -2.14 19.94
N THR A 164 -3.26 -3.06 20.51
CA THR A 164 -4.17 -3.90 19.73
C THR A 164 -5.37 -3.06 19.36
N PHE A 165 -5.61 -2.82 18.07
CA PHE A 165 -6.97 -2.50 17.63
C PHE A 165 -7.79 -3.77 17.77
N ILE A 166 -8.46 -3.93 18.91
CA ILE A 166 -9.43 -5.00 19.08
C ILE A 166 -10.65 -4.64 18.24
N LYS A 167 -10.92 -5.45 17.21
CA LYS A 167 -12.21 -5.51 16.53
C LYS A 167 -13.29 -5.94 17.53
N ASP A 168 -13.95 -4.97 18.17
CA ASP A 168 -15.16 -5.25 18.93
C ASP A 168 -16.28 -5.62 17.95
N THR A 169 -16.85 -6.81 18.13
CA THR A 169 -17.97 -7.33 17.33
C THR A 169 -19.31 -7.15 18.07
N GLY A 170 -19.35 -6.31 19.10
CA GLY A 170 -20.54 -5.93 19.83
C GLY A 170 -21.39 -4.88 19.12
N ASP A 171 -22.69 -5.17 19.02
CA ASP A 171 -23.73 -4.23 18.57
C ASP A 171 -23.66 -2.87 19.29
N ASP A 172 -24.11 -1.86 18.56
CA ASP A 172 -24.27 -0.43 18.89
C ASP A 172 -23.08 0.51 18.62
N ILE A 173 -23.45 1.62 17.98
CA ILE A 173 -22.61 2.74 17.55
C ILE A 173 -21.62 3.13 18.65
N THR A 174 -20.33 2.90 18.41
CA THR A 174 -19.25 3.42 19.24
C THR A 174 -18.51 4.54 18.54
N THR A 175 -18.54 5.68 19.21
CA THR A 175 -17.77 6.89 18.99
C THR A 175 -16.27 6.57 18.95
N TYR A 176 -15.52 7.18 18.02
CA TYR A 176 -14.06 7.19 18.04
C TYR A 176 -13.56 7.77 19.38
N THR A 177 -13.03 6.92 20.25
CA THR A 177 -12.27 7.34 21.44
C THR A 177 -10.80 6.98 21.23
N ASN A 178 -9.96 8.01 21.12
CA ASN A 178 -8.49 7.93 21.15
C ASN A 178 -7.98 7.56 22.56
N GLU A 179 -8.45 6.47 23.16
CA GLU A 179 -7.90 5.96 24.41
C GLU A 179 -7.29 4.58 24.18
N LEU A 180 -5.96 4.52 24.28
CA LEU A 180 -5.20 3.29 24.46
C LEU A 180 -5.75 2.55 25.67
N GLN A 181 -6.41 1.42 25.46
CA GLN A 181 -6.59 0.45 26.54
C GLN A 181 -5.48 -0.58 26.46
N ALA A 182 -4.54 -0.45 27.39
CA ALA A 182 -3.48 -1.40 27.66
C ALA A 182 -4.08 -2.64 28.35
N GLU A 183 -4.37 -3.67 27.58
CA GLU A 183 -4.32 -5.05 28.07
C GLU A 183 -3.58 -5.86 26.98
N PRO A 184 -2.42 -6.48 27.28
CA PRO A 184 -1.71 -7.28 26.30
C PRO A 184 -2.63 -8.44 25.91
N VAL A 185 -2.95 -8.57 24.62
CA VAL A 185 -3.67 -9.75 24.13
C VAL A 185 -2.85 -10.97 24.55
N SER A 186 -3.48 -11.90 25.25
CA SER A 186 -2.90 -13.15 25.74
C SER A 186 -2.15 -13.98 24.68
N LEU A 187 -2.29 -13.63 23.39
CA LEU A 187 -1.47 -14.11 22.27
C LEU A 187 0.04 -14.00 22.54
N PHE A 188 0.51 -12.83 22.99
CA PHE A 188 1.94 -12.50 23.01
C PHE A 188 2.71 -13.08 24.19
N GLU A 189 2.02 -13.55 25.23
CA GLU A 189 2.68 -14.29 26.31
C GLU A 189 3.29 -15.62 25.81
N SER A 190 2.82 -16.12 24.66
CA SER A 190 3.29 -17.38 24.05
C SER A 190 4.31 -17.20 22.93
N ILE A 191 4.44 -15.99 22.37
CA ILE A 191 5.32 -15.68 21.23
C ILE A 191 6.74 -15.39 21.74
N ASN A 192 7.75 -16.06 21.18
CA ASN A 192 9.14 -15.88 21.56
C ASN A 192 9.80 -14.74 20.74
N SER A 193 10.10 -13.60 21.39
CA SER A 193 10.67 -12.33 20.88
C SER A 193 11.98 -12.52 20.15
N LYS A 194 12.68 -13.62 20.45
CA LYS A 194 13.99 -13.90 19.87
C LYS A 194 13.96 -14.09 18.36
N ASP A 195 12.76 -14.29 17.78
CA ASP A 195 12.56 -14.57 16.37
C ASP A 195 12.03 -13.35 15.58
N ILE A 196 11.90 -12.18 16.24
CA ILE A 196 11.44 -10.93 15.59
C ILE A 196 12.65 -10.03 15.33
N GLU A 197 12.86 -9.67 14.06
CA GLU A 197 13.76 -8.61 13.67
C GLU A 197 13.01 -7.27 13.68
N PHE A 198 13.62 -6.22 14.20
CA PHE A 198 13.05 -4.88 14.20
C PHE A 198 13.78 -3.94 13.23
N THR A 199 13.02 -3.07 12.58
CA THR A 199 13.53 -2.07 11.65
C THR A 199 13.45 -0.68 12.26
N GLN A 200 14.51 0.12 12.12
CA GLN A 200 14.47 1.53 12.53
C GLN A 200 13.71 2.37 11.50
N ILE A 201 12.68 3.10 11.93
CA ILE A 201 11.97 4.05 11.08
C ILE A 201 12.79 5.35 11.00
N LYS A 202 13.33 5.64 9.82
CA LYS A 202 14.05 6.88 9.51
C LYS A 202 14.05 7.16 8.01
N SER A 203 14.27 8.42 7.66
CA SER A 203 14.45 8.84 6.26
C SER A 203 15.77 8.30 5.71
N GLU A 204 15.69 7.40 4.73
CA GLU A 204 16.88 6.79 4.11
C GLU A 204 17.14 7.35 2.72
N ILE A 205 16.19 7.08 1.81
CA ILE A 205 16.37 7.30 0.38
C ILE A 205 15.49 8.47 -0.04
N LYS A 206 16.11 9.60 -0.40
CA LYS A 206 15.36 10.74 -0.92
C LYS A 206 14.62 10.36 -2.21
N LEU A 207 13.34 10.69 -2.28
CA LEU A 207 12.53 10.53 -3.48
C LEU A 207 12.65 11.80 -4.33
N ASP A 208 13.24 11.66 -5.52
CA ASP A 208 13.50 12.78 -6.44
C ASP A 208 12.31 12.98 -7.39
N LEU A 209 11.22 13.54 -6.86
CA LEU A 209 10.02 13.79 -7.66
C LEU A 209 10.24 14.97 -8.60
N LYS A 210 9.96 14.75 -9.89
CA LYS A 210 9.88 15.85 -10.85
C LYS A 210 8.47 16.42 -10.78
N GLN A 211 8.32 17.55 -10.09
CA GLN A 211 7.13 18.39 -10.27
C GLN A 211 7.06 18.78 -11.76
N LYS A 212 6.18 18.12 -12.51
CA LYS A 212 6.00 18.42 -13.93
C LYS A 212 4.86 19.41 -14.05
N GLU A 213 5.21 20.67 -14.28
CA GLU A 213 4.29 21.66 -14.86
C GLU A 213 3.61 21.04 -16.10
N GLU A 214 2.32 21.37 -16.27
CA GLU A 214 1.35 20.86 -17.24
C GLU A 214 1.94 20.30 -18.56
N CYS A 215 1.57 19.07 -18.91
CA CYS A 215 1.91 18.48 -20.22
C CYS A 215 1.28 19.30 -21.35
N GLN A 216 2.11 20.03 -22.10
CA GLN A 216 1.71 20.62 -23.38
C GLN A 216 1.65 19.55 -24.48
N ASP A 217 0.47 19.44 -25.10
CA ASP A 217 0.22 18.60 -26.26
C ASP A 217 1.06 19.04 -27.48
N ILE A 218 1.89 18.14 -28.01
CA ILE A 218 2.47 18.30 -29.36
C ILE A 218 1.96 17.15 -30.23
N TYR A 219 0.94 17.44 -31.05
CA TYR A 219 0.51 16.59 -32.15
C TYR A 219 1.40 16.87 -33.38
N ASN A 220 2.26 15.92 -33.76
CA ASN A 220 2.78 15.87 -35.13
C ASN A 220 2.44 14.51 -35.74
N TYR A 221 1.46 14.56 -36.66
CA TYR A 221 1.05 13.44 -37.49
C TYR A 221 2.03 13.33 -38.66
N ASN A 222 2.75 12.21 -38.77
CA ASN A 222 3.38 11.80 -40.02
C ASN A 222 3.05 10.32 -40.26
N SER A 223 2.24 10.09 -41.29
CA SER A 223 1.99 8.78 -41.88
C SER A 223 3.25 8.29 -42.58
N ASP A 224 3.81 7.15 -42.17
CA ASP A 224 4.28 6.08 -43.08
C ASP A 224 4.91 4.88 -42.34
N SER A 225 4.30 3.71 -42.59
CA SER A 225 4.81 2.33 -42.63
C SER A 225 5.70 1.72 -41.52
N ASN A 226 5.13 0.71 -40.84
CA ASN A 226 5.69 -0.63 -40.55
C ASN A 226 6.99 -0.77 -39.73
N ASN A 227 7.05 -0.11 -38.58
CA ASN A 227 7.84 -0.58 -37.43
C ASN A 227 7.23 0.00 -36.15
N THR A 228 6.43 -0.77 -35.40
CA THR A 228 5.89 -0.31 -34.12
C THR A 228 6.95 -0.38 -33.02
N LEU A 229 7.95 0.49 -33.17
CA LEU A 229 8.68 1.05 -32.04
C LEU A 229 7.69 1.98 -31.31
N LEU A 230 7.27 1.59 -30.11
CA LEU A 230 6.50 2.45 -29.21
C LEU A 230 7.38 3.63 -28.80
N SER A 231 7.41 4.67 -29.62
CA SER A 231 7.85 6.00 -29.21
C SER A 231 6.66 6.94 -29.21
N ARG A 232 5.89 6.91 -28.11
CA ARG A 232 5.00 8.01 -27.73
C ARG A 232 5.37 8.42 -26.31
N ALA A 233 6.14 9.49 -26.19
CA ALA A 233 6.41 10.17 -24.93
C ALA A 233 5.30 11.20 -24.63
N ASN A 234 4.03 10.78 -24.67
CA ASN A 234 2.91 11.58 -24.17
C ASN A 234 2.42 10.95 -22.86
N LYS A 235 2.44 11.73 -21.78
CA LYS A 235 1.77 11.35 -20.52
C LYS A 235 0.28 11.43 -20.78
N ASP A 236 -0.43 10.33 -20.61
CA ASP A 236 -1.90 10.31 -20.63
C ASP A 236 -2.38 9.91 -19.24
N SER A 237 -3.26 10.70 -18.67
CA SER A 237 -3.83 10.44 -17.35
C SER A 237 -5.24 10.96 -17.27
N LYS A 238 -6.12 10.18 -16.66
CA LYS A 238 -7.47 10.60 -16.36
C LYS A 238 -7.97 9.93 -15.10
N TYR A 239 -8.77 10.69 -14.38
CA TYR A 239 -9.17 10.42 -13.02
C TYR A 239 -10.63 10.85 -12.85
N LEU A 240 -11.53 9.93 -12.52
CA LEU A 240 -12.97 10.17 -12.31
C LEU A 240 -13.29 10.38 -10.84
N ASN A 241 -13.99 11.45 -10.47
CA ASN A 241 -14.30 11.74 -9.07
C ASN A 241 -15.45 10.85 -8.53
N VAL A 242 -15.21 9.55 -8.42
CA VAL A 242 -16.18 8.57 -7.90
C VAL A 242 -16.32 8.71 -6.37
N PRO A 243 -17.51 8.74 -5.79
CA PRO A 243 -17.62 8.88 -4.34
C PRO A 243 -17.05 7.64 -3.65
N ILE A 244 -16.27 7.86 -2.58
CA ILE A 244 -15.83 6.78 -1.69
C ILE A 244 -17.04 6.30 -0.91
N VAL A 245 -17.31 5.00 -0.98
CA VAL A 245 -18.37 4.34 -0.22
C VAL A 245 -17.69 3.25 0.59
N LEU A 246 -17.68 3.41 1.91
CA LEU A 246 -17.07 2.43 2.81
C LEU A 246 -17.99 1.23 3.04
N GLN A 247 -17.38 0.06 3.23
CA GLN A 247 -18.12 -1.16 3.58
C GLN A 247 -18.41 -1.28 5.09
N GLY A 248 -17.62 -0.61 5.94
CA GLY A 248 -17.64 -0.80 7.40
C GLY A 248 -17.19 -2.21 7.80
N ASP A 249 -17.56 -2.66 9.00
CA ASP A 249 -17.14 -3.97 9.54
C ASP A 249 -17.94 -5.17 8.99
N TYR A 250 -18.28 -5.13 7.70
CA TYR A 250 -19.15 -6.10 7.03
C TYR A 250 -18.52 -6.63 5.74
N PHE A 251 -19.01 -7.75 5.22
CA PHE A 251 -18.55 -8.33 3.94
C PHE A 251 -19.24 -7.68 2.73
N LEU A 252 -19.24 -6.34 2.71
CA LEU A 252 -19.98 -5.52 1.75
C LEU A 252 -19.11 -4.86 0.68
N CYS A 253 -17.86 -5.30 0.48
CA CYS A 253 -16.96 -4.77 -0.57
C CYS A 253 -17.65 -4.68 -1.94
N TRP A 254 -18.37 -5.74 -2.33
CA TRP A 254 -19.09 -5.79 -3.61
C TRP A 254 -20.17 -4.71 -3.72
N ALA A 255 -20.90 -4.46 -2.63
CA ALA A 255 -22.03 -3.53 -2.55
C ALA A 255 -21.54 -2.08 -2.45
N ALA A 256 -20.47 -1.84 -1.69
CA ALA A 256 -19.77 -0.57 -1.59
C ALA A 256 -19.23 -0.12 -2.95
N SER A 257 -18.51 -1.00 -3.64
CA SER A 257 -17.98 -0.72 -4.98
C SER A 257 -19.10 -0.52 -6.01
N ALA A 258 -20.19 -1.29 -5.95
CA ALA A 258 -21.36 -1.06 -6.81
C ALA A 258 -22.06 0.27 -6.48
N ALA A 259 -22.12 0.66 -5.20
CA ALA A 259 -22.67 1.93 -4.79
C ALA A 259 -21.84 3.11 -5.28
N SER A 260 -20.52 3.03 -5.19
CA SER A 260 -19.61 4.07 -5.68
C SER A 260 -19.76 4.33 -7.18
N VAL A 261 -19.72 3.27 -7.99
CA VAL A 261 -19.99 3.36 -9.44
C VAL A 261 -21.39 3.94 -9.70
N GLY A 262 -22.42 3.38 -9.06
CA GLY A 262 -23.80 3.79 -9.32
C GLY A 262 -24.10 5.24 -8.89
N ASN A 263 -23.58 5.67 -7.75
CA ASN A 263 -23.73 7.04 -7.24
C ASN A 263 -23.05 8.03 -8.17
N TYR A 264 -21.84 7.72 -8.64
CA TYR A 264 -21.12 8.55 -9.60
C TYR A 264 -21.91 8.73 -10.91
N MET A 265 -22.37 7.62 -11.49
CA MET A 265 -23.08 7.67 -12.78
C MET A 265 -24.43 8.39 -12.66
N THR A 266 -25.16 8.20 -11.56
CA THR A 266 -26.56 8.65 -11.44
C THR A 266 -26.79 9.89 -10.57
N GLY A 267 -25.77 10.38 -9.86
CA GLY A 267 -25.92 11.43 -8.86
C GLY A 267 -26.69 11.01 -7.60
N LYS A 268 -26.92 9.71 -7.39
CA LYS A 268 -27.50 9.18 -6.15
C LYS A 268 -26.44 9.11 -5.04
N SER A 269 -26.87 8.80 -3.82
CA SER A 269 -25.99 8.72 -2.64
C SER A 269 -26.34 7.53 -1.74
N TYR A 270 -26.38 6.33 -2.30
CA TYR A 270 -26.61 5.10 -1.53
C TYR A 270 -25.33 4.61 -0.85
N THR A 271 -25.48 4.06 0.35
CA THR A 271 -24.42 3.36 1.07
C THR A 271 -24.34 1.89 0.67
N ALA A 272 -23.26 1.19 1.06
CA ALA A 272 -23.13 -0.25 0.87
C ALA A 272 -24.33 -1.03 1.49
N LYS A 273 -24.74 -0.65 2.71
CA LYS A 273 -25.93 -1.21 3.39
C LYS A 273 -27.22 -0.96 2.61
N ASN A 274 -27.39 0.22 1.99
CA ASN A 274 -28.55 0.48 1.14
C ASN A 274 -28.60 -0.47 -0.07
N ILE A 275 -27.46 -0.75 -0.69
CA ILE A 275 -27.38 -1.70 -1.81
C ILE A 275 -27.69 -3.11 -1.37
N ALA A 276 -27.04 -3.60 -0.30
CA ALA A 276 -27.29 -4.93 0.26
C ALA A 276 -28.79 -5.14 0.57
N LYS A 277 -29.43 -4.17 1.25
CA LYS A 277 -30.86 -4.20 1.55
C LYS A 277 -31.75 -4.22 0.29
N LYS A 278 -31.41 -3.42 -0.74
CA LYS A 278 -32.16 -3.42 -2.01
C LYS A 278 -31.98 -4.71 -2.82
N MET A 279 -30.89 -5.43 -2.55
CA MET A 279 -30.57 -6.70 -3.19
C MET A 279 -31.04 -7.93 -2.41
N ASP A 280 -31.59 -7.73 -1.21
CA ASP A 280 -31.99 -8.79 -0.28
C ASP A 280 -30.83 -9.74 0.04
N ILE A 281 -29.67 -9.17 0.37
CA ILE A 281 -28.45 -9.88 0.78
C ILE A 281 -28.04 -9.36 2.16
N GLY A 282 -27.73 -10.28 3.09
CA GLY A 282 -27.27 -9.94 4.43
C GLY A 282 -25.90 -9.26 4.42
N TYR A 283 -25.62 -8.46 5.45
CA TYR A 283 -24.38 -7.67 5.48
C TYR A 283 -23.11 -8.52 5.61
N ASN A 284 -23.23 -9.73 6.17
CA ASN A 284 -22.12 -10.66 6.37
C ASN A 284 -22.17 -11.85 5.41
N ASP A 285 -23.00 -11.81 4.36
CA ASP A 285 -23.11 -12.94 3.42
C ASP A 285 -22.05 -12.89 2.32
N GLY A 286 -21.38 -11.75 2.14
CA GLY A 286 -20.55 -11.51 0.97
C GLY A 286 -21.38 -11.33 -0.30
N GLY A 287 -20.71 -11.16 -1.44
CA GLY A 287 -21.36 -11.07 -2.73
C GLY A 287 -20.34 -10.98 -3.86
N GLY A 288 -20.76 -11.43 -5.04
CA GLY A 288 -19.86 -11.51 -6.20
C GLY A 288 -20.22 -10.55 -7.32
N ILE A 289 -19.50 -10.69 -8.43
CA ILE A 289 -19.73 -9.90 -9.65
C ILE A 289 -21.17 -9.96 -10.18
N LYS A 290 -21.87 -11.09 -9.98
CA LYS A 290 -23.28 -11.23 -10.35
C LYS A 290 -24.19 -10.31 -9.54
N ASP A 291 -23.90 -10.16 -8.25
CA ASP A 291 -24.66 -9.30 -7.34
C ASP A 291 -24.38 -7.83 -7.63
N ALA A 292 -23.12 -7.46 -7.85
CA ALA A 292 -22.76 -6.12 -8.28
C ALA A 292 -23.44 -5.73 -9.61
N LYS A 293 -23.42 -6.62 -10.61
CA LYS A 293 -24.14 -6.40 -11.88
C LYS A 293 -25.65 -6.24 -11.67
N ARG A 294 -26.24 -7.08 -10.83
CA ARG A 294 -27.68 -7.01 -10.51
C ARG A 294 -28.02 -5.71 -9.77
N ALA A 295 -27.16 -5.24 -8.87
CA ALA A 295 -27.31 -3.97 -8.18
C ALA A 295 -27.22 -2.77 -9.13
N LEU A 296 -26.19 -2.70 -9.96
CA LEU A 296 -26.04 -1.64 -10.96
C LEU A 296 -27.25 -1.58 -11.90
N LYS A 297 -27.76 -2.73 -12.36
CA LYS A 297 -28.96 -2.78 -13.20
C LYS A 297 -30.22 -2.38 -12.46
N ASN A 298 -30.51 -3.00 -11.32
CA ASN A 298 -31.83 -2.89 -10.69
C ASN A 298 -31.98 -1.63 -9.82
N VAL A 299 -30.89 -1.12 -9.25
CA VAL A 299 -30.90 0.05 -8.35
C VAL A 299 -30.58 1.34 -9.11
N TYR A 300 -29.71 1.25 -10.11
CA TYR A 300 -29.20 2.41 -10.83
C TYR A 300 -29.60 2.47 -12.30
N SER A 301 -30.21 1.41 -12.86
CA SER A 301 -30.55 1.33 -14.28
C SER A 301 -29.32 1.37 -15.21
N ILE A 302 -28.14 0.97 -14.69
CA ILE A 302 -26.89 0.90 -15.45
C ILE A 302 -26.73 -0.50 -16.04
N THR A 303 -26.50 -0.59 -17.34
CA THR A 303 -26.23 -1.87 -18.00
C THR A 303 -24.72 -2.11 -18.06
N THR A 304 -24.31 -3.30 -17.63
CA THR A 304 -22.90 -3.69 -17.64
C THR A 304 -22.67 -5.04 -18.33
N ASN A 305 -21.52 -5.16 -18.99
CA ASN A 305 -20.96 -6.40 -19.46
C ASN A 305 -20.03 -6.98 -18.41
N ARG A 306 -20.08 -8.31 -18.24
CA ARG A 306 -19.21 -9.02 -17.31
C ARG A 306 -18.07 -9.65 -18.09
N ALA A 307 -16.85 -9.48 -17.60
CA ALA A 307 -15.70 -10.28 -17.98
C ALA A 307 -15.20 -11.11 -16.79
N SER A 308 -14.67 -12.29 -17.06
CA SER A 308 -14.09 -13.21 -16.06
C SER A 308 -12.57 -13.30 -16.21
N SER A 309 -11.96 -12.19 -16.62
CA SER A 309 -10.52 -11.97 -16.66
C SER A 309 -10.24 -10.53 -16.23
N ALA A 310 -8.99 -10.22 -15.87
CA ALA A 310 -8.57 -8.84 -15.68
C ALA A 310 -8.83 -8.00 -16.96
N PRO A 311 -9.18 -6.70 -16.82
CA PRO A 311 -9.36 -5.81 -17.97
C PRO A 311 -8.02 -5.48 -18.64
N ALA A 312 -7.99 -5.35 -19.96
CA ALA A 312 -6.81 -4.86 -20.65
C ALA A 312 -6.61 -3.37 -20.37
N PHE A 313 -5.39 -2.95 -20.06
CA PHE A 313 -5.08 -1.60 -19.60
C PHE A 313 -5.48 -0.56 -20.65
N THR A 314 -4.98 -0.70 -21.88
CA THR A 314 -5.18 0.30 -22.93
C THR A 314 -6.57 0.21 -23.58
N THR A 315 -7.05 -1.01 -23.87
CA THR A 315 -8.28 -1.19 -24.65
C THR A 315 -9.54 -1.28 -23.79
N THR A 316 -9.42 -1.49 -22.49
CA THR A 316 -10.56 -1.54 -21.57
C THR A 316 -10.48 -0.44 -20.52
N ILE A 317 -9.44 -0.41 -19.68
CA ILE A 317 -9.37 0.53 -18.56
C ILE A 317 -9.33 1.97 -19.07
N MET A 318 -8.36 2.29 -19.93
CA MET A 318 -8.23 3.65 -20.47
C MET A 318 -9.49 4.08 -21.22
N ASN A 319 -10.07 3.20 -22.06
CA ASN A 319 -11.27 3.52 -22.83
C ASN A 319 -12.50 3.80 -21.96
N GLN A 320 -12.75 2.99 -20.93
CA GLN A 320 -13.87 3.20 -20.01
C GLN A 320 -13.66 4.50 -19.22
N ILE A 321 -12.48 4.70 -18.63
CA ILE A 321 -12.18 5.92 -17.88
C ILE A 321 -12.24 7.17 -18.78
N GLN A 322 -11.74 7.09 -20.02
CA GLN A 322 -11.86 8.17 -21.01
C GLN A 322 -13.32 8.48 -21.38
N SER A 323 -14.18 7.47 -21.40
CA SER A 323 -15.62 7.65 -21.60
C SER A 323 -16.35 8.14 -20.35
N GLY A 324 -15.65 8.36 -19.23
CA GLY A 324 -16.25 8.78 -17.97
C GLY A 324 -16.86 7.61 -17.18
N ASN A 325 -16.53 6.37 -17.50
CA ASN A 325 -17.10 5.17 -16.90
C ASN A 325 -16.09 4.53 -15.92
N PRO A 326 -16.36 4.54 -14.60
CA PRO A 326 -15.55 3.79 -13.65
C PRO A 326 -15.84 2.28 -13.75
N ILE A 327 -14.86 1.46 -13.35
CA ILE A 327 -14.94 0.00 -13.47
C ILE A 327 -15.04 -0.62 -12.09
N TRP A 328 -16.11 -1.38 -11.85
CA TRP A 328 -16.14 -2.32 -10.73
C TRP A 328 -15.22 -3.50 -11.04
N ALA A 329 -14.28 -3.83 -10.17
CA ALA A 329 -13.32 -4.91 -10.36
C ALA A 329 -13.28 -5.84 -9.15
N GLY A 330 -13.29 -7.15 -9.41
CA GLY A 330 -13.16 -8.20 -8.40
C GLY A 330 -11.76 -8.80 -8.41
N PHE A 331 -11.20 -8.98 -7.22
CA PHE A 331 -9.86 -9.50 -6.99
C PHE A 331 -9.92 -10.77 -6.13
N GLY A 332 -9.20 -11.80 -6.55
CA GLY A 332 -9.03 -13.05 -5.80
C GLY A 332 -7.84 -12.96 -4.86
N ALA A 333 -7.96 -13.56 -3.67
CA ALA A 333 -6.87 -13.66 -2.69
C ALA A 333 -5.95 -14.85 -3.00
N ASN A 334 -4.65 -14.68 -2.83
CA ASN A 334 -3.65 -15.71 -3.12
C ASN A 334 -3.63 -16.88 -2.11
N ASP A 335 -4.16 -16.68 -0.91
CA ASP A 335 -4.23 -17.67 0.17
C ASP A 335 -5.54 -18.47 0.18
N GLY A 336 -6.44 -18.21 -0.78
CA GLY A 336 -7.76 -18.84 -0.87
C GLY A 336 -8.82 -18.25 0.06
N SER A 337 -8.52 -17.14 0.75
CA SER A 337 -9.50 -16.36 1.52
C SER A 337 -10.52 -15.66 0.60
N LEU A 338 -11.47 -14.94 1.21
CA LEU A 338 -12.51 -14.22 0.47
C LEU A 338 -11.89 -13.15 -0.44
N GLY A 339 -12.37 -13.08 -1.68
CA GLY A 339 -11.99 -12.03 -2.63
C GLY A 339 -12.42 -10.64 -2.19
N HIS A 340 -11.86 -9.61 -2.82
CA HIS A 340 -12.14 -8.21 -2.55
C HIS A 340 -12.66 -7.50 -3.81
N ALA A 341 -13.51 -6.48 -3.64
CA ALA A 341 -14.05 -5.71 -4.75
C ALA A 341 -13.72 -4.23 -4.59
N VAL A 342 -13.15 -3.65 -5.64
CA VAL A 342 -12.71 -2.25 -5.69
C VAL A 342 -13.30 -1.54 -6.91
N VAL A 343 -13.11 -0.23 -7.01
CA VAL A 343 -13.49 0.56 -8.19
C VAL A 343 -12.24 1.15 -8.82
N LEU A 344 -11.91 0.73 -10.04
CA LEU A 344 -10.89 1.42 -10.85
C LEU A 344 -11.51 2.72 -11.36
N ARG A 345 -10.88 3.84 -11.01
CA ARG A 345 -11.43 5.18 -11.27
C ARG A 345 -10.48 6.10 -12.00
N GLY A 346 -9.24 5.68 -12.22
CA GLY A 346 -8.31 6.46 -13.01
C GLY A 346 -7.05 5.70 -13.40
N TYR A 347 -6.28 6.31 -14.27
CA TYR A 347 -5.01 5.79 -14.75
C TYR A 347 -4.02 6.92 -15.02
N SER A 348 -2.75 6.54 -15.06
CA SER A 348 -1.69 7.29 -15.73
C SER A 348 -0.86 6.34 -16.58
N SER A 349 -0.38 6.83 -17.71
CA SER A 349 0.56 6.12 -18.57
C SER A 349 1.66 7.07 -18.99
N SER A 350 2.91 6.62 -18.83
CA SER A 350 4.10 7.35 -19.22
C SER A 350 5.16 6.37 -19.73
N SER A 351 6.22 6.90 -20.36
CA SER A 351 7.38 6.08 -20.75
C SER A 351 8.10 5.43 -19.57
N GLN A 352 7.83 5.89 -18.33
CA GLN A 352 8.45 5.40 -17.10
C GLN A 352 7.60 4.32 -16.41
N GLY A 353 6.37 4.11 -16.86
CA GLY A 353 5.43 3.17 -16.25
C GLY A 353 4.00 3.67 -16.34
N ALA A 354 3.08 2.76 -16.01
CA ALA A 354 1.66 3.03 -15.88
C ALA A 354 1.21 2.81 -14.43
N ALA A 355 0.14 3.49 -14.04
CA ALA A 355 -0.47 3.35 -12.72
C ALA A 355 -2.00 3.29 -12.83
N LEU A 356 -2.61 2.65 -11.84
CA LEU A 356 -4.07 2.61 -11.66
C LEU A 356 -4.45 3.24 -10.33
N SER A 357 -5.41 4.17 -10.39
CA SER A 357 -6.06 4.79 -9.25
C SER A 357 -7.37 4.07 -8.97
N TYR A 358 -7.59 3.68 -7.72
CA TYR A 358 -8.76 2.91 -7.33
C TYR A 358 -9.32 3.33 -5.96
N MET A 359 -10.62 3.13 -5.80
CA MET A 359 -11.32 3.20 -4.52
C MET A 359 -11.38 1.81 -3.91
N ASP A 360 -10.88 1.70 -2.69
CA ASP A 360 -10.97 0.51 -1.85
C ASP A 360 -12.05 0.75 -0.78
N PRO A 361 -13.11 -0.07 -0.68
CA PRO A 361 -14.15 0.08 0.34
C PRO A 361 -13.69 0.06 1.80
N ASN A 362 -12.45 -0.38 2.06
CA ASN A 362 -11.84 -0.35 3.40
C ASN A 362 -11.11 0.97 3.69
N GLU A 363 -10.92 1.84 2.69
CA GLU A 363 -10.07 3.02 2.80
C GLU A 363 -10.87 4.31 2.59
N SER A 364 -10.63 5.30 3.46
CA SER A 364 -11.24 6.63 3.35
C SER A 364 -10.60 7.50 2.28
N ASN A 365 -9.52 7.04 1.65
CA ASN A 365 -8.78 7.72 0.58
C ASN A 365 -8.55 6.76 -0.59
N TYR A 366 -8.36 7.29 -1.79
CA TYR A 366 -7.97 6.45 -2.91
C TYR A 366 -6.58 5.84 -2.71
N GLN A 367 -6.34 4.80 -3.48
CA GLN A 367 -5.10 4.04 -3.50
C GLN A 367 -4.55 4.04 -4.93
N VAL A 368 -3.25 3.86 -5.08
CA VAL A 368 -2.61 3.75 -6.40
C VAL A 368 -1.75 2.49 -6.46
N MET A 369 -1.79 1.77 -7.58
CA MET A 369 -0.92 0.63 -7.85
C MET A 369 -0.16 0.80 -9.16
N SER A 370 1.04 0.24 -9.25
CA SER A 370 1.81 0.20 -10.50
C SER A 370 1.26 -0.86 -11.46
N VAL A 371 1.29 -0.55 -12.75
CA VAL A 371 0.97 -1.48 -13.82
C VAL A 371 2.27 -1.88 -14.50
N ARG A 372 2.71 -3.10 -14.21
CA ARG A 372 3.91 -3.69 -14.81
C ARG A 372 3.59 -4.49 -16.06
N LYS A 373 2.54 -5.30 -16.00
CA LYS A 373 2.13 -6.20 -17.07
C LYS A 373 0.63 -6.10 -17.27
N ASP A 374 0.23 -5.96 -18.52
CA ASP A 374 -1.18 -5.90 -18.88
C ASP A 374 -1.92 -7.16 -18.38
N GLY A 375 -3.09 -6.95 -17.78
CA GLY A 375 -3.89 -8.01 -17.18
C GLY A 375 -3.35 -8.57 -15.85
N ILE A 376 -2.29 -7.99 -15.28
CA ILE A 376 -1.81 -8.32 -13.92
C ILE A 376 -1.86 -7.07 -13.06
N TYR A 377 -2.90 -6.98 -12.24
CA TYR A 377 -3.11 -5.90 -11.28
C TYR A 377 -3.21 -6.50 -9.90
N GLN A 378 -2.34 -6.07 -9.00
CA GLN A 378 -2.23 -6.62 -7.66
C GLN A 378 -2.09 -5.52 -6.63
N PHE A 379 -2.63 -5.79 -5.45
CA PHE A 379 -2.47 -4.95 -4.29
C PHE A 379 -2.45 -5.83 -3.03
N ALA A 380 -1.94 -5.28 -1.93
CA ALA A 380 -1.84 -6.01 -0.68
C ALA A 380 -2.86 -5.50 0.34
N TYR A 381 -3.37 -6.41 1.17
CA TYR A 381 -4.10 -6.09 2.39
C TYR A 381 -3.57 -6.97 3.52
N GLY A 382 -2.73 -6.39 4.38
CA GLY A 382 -2.00 -7.14 5.39
C GLY A 382 -1.11 -8.23 4.75
N PRO A 383 -1.18 -9.49 5.18
CA PRO A 383 -0.36 -10.56 4.60
C PRO A 383 -0.87 -11.03 3.23
N ILE A 384 -2.06 -10.61 2.81
CA ILE A 384 -2.77 -11.17 1.66
C ILE A 384 -2.49 -10.35 0.41
N THR A 385 -2.19 -11.04 -0.70
CA THR A 385 -2.09 -10.44 -2.04
C THR A 385 -3.38 -10.70 -2.81
N TYR A 386 -3.96 -9.63 -3.33
CA TYR A 386 -5.15 -9.67 -4.16
C TYR A 386 -4.78 -9.46 -5.63
N THR A 387 -5.29 -10.31 -6.53
CA THR A 387 -5.06 -10.21 -7.98
C THR A 387 -6.39 -10.00 -8.72
N CYS A 388 -6.44 -9.07 -9.68
CA CYS A 388 -7.67 -8.82 -10.44
C CYS A 388 -8.05 -10.02 -11.29
N GLU A 389 -9.29 -10.48 -11.18
CA GLU A 389 -9.79 -11.67 -11.90
C GLU A 389 -11.01 -11.38 -12.76
N CYS A 390 -11.77 -10.33 -12.46
CA CYS A 390 -12.99 -10.02 -13.17
C CYS A 390 -13.37 -8.55 -13.06
N TYR A 391 -14.22 -8.08 -13.97
CA TYR A 391 -14.70 -6.70 -13.94
C TYR A 391 -16.07 -6.55 -14.61
N LEU A 392 -16.72 -5.43 -14.31
CA LEU A 392 -17.92 -4.95 -14.97
C LEU A 392 -17.60 -3.73 -15.82
N GLU A 393 -17.82 -3.85 -17.12
CA GLU A 393 -17.71 -2.78 -18.09
C GLU A 393 -19.08 -2.10 -18.25
N ILE A 394 -19.15 -0.77 -18.20
CA ILE A 394 -20.40 -0.06 -18.48
C ILE A 394 -20.64 -0.10 -19.99
N SER A 395 -21.78 -0.64 -20.41
CA SER A 395 -22.14 -0.76 -21.83
C SER A 395 -23.14 0.30 -22.27
N ASP A 396 -24.07 0.68 -21.39
CA ASP A 396 -25.06 1.74 -21.63
C ASP A 396 -25.42 2.40 -20.29
N PHE A 397 -25.50 3.72 -20.30
CA PHE A 397 -26.00 4.55 -19.21
C PHE A 397 -26.93 5.66 -19.74
#